data_AF-A0A0B3AAT2-F1
#
_entry.id   AF-A0A0B3AAT2-F1
#
_cell.length_a   1.000
_cell.length_b   1.000
_cell.length_c   1.000
_cell.angle_alpha   90.00
_cell.angle_beta   90.00
_cell.angle_gamma   90.00
#
_symmetry.space_group_name_H-M   'P 1'
#
loop_
_entity.id
_entity.type
_entity.pdbx_description
1 polymer ?
#
loop_
_entity_poly.entity_id
_entity_poly.type
_entity_poly.pdbx_seq_one_letter_code
_entity_poly.pdbx_strand_id
1 'polypeptide(L)' 'MKKRKVFNQISKDIKTIKIQGARNIAKKALYAYSLIPTEDSIKKLIFLRIKFFCILILLKRK' A
#
# COMPACT_ATOMS: atom_id res chain seq x y z
N MET A 1 6.74 7.67 -16.21
CA MET A 1 7.51 7.98 -14.97
C MET A 1 6.69 8.46 -13.77
N LYS A 2 5.50 9.07 -13.93
CA LYS A 2 4.73 9.66 -12.80
C LYS A 2 4.17 8.63 -11.79
N LYS A 3 3.64 7.49 -12.24
CA LYS A 3 3.00 6.47 -11.37
C LYS A 3 3.95 5.84 -10.33
N ARG A 4 5.20 5.53 -10.74
CA ARG A 4 6.25 5.00 -9.83
C ARG A 4 6.65 5.98 -8.74
N LYS A 5 6.73 7.28 -9.05
CA LYS A 5 7.00 8.33 -8.06
C LYS A 5 5.89 8.41 -7.01
N VAL A 6 4.62 8.37 -7.45
CA VAL A 6 3.46 8.37 -6.56
C VAL A 6 3.43 7.13 -5.66
N PHE A 7 3.68 5.94 -6.22
CA PHE A 7 3.78 4.69 -5.46
C PHE A 7 4.86 4.76 -4.36
N ASN A 8 6.04 5.25 -4.70
CA ASN A 8 7.14 5.39 -3.75
C ASN A 8 6.83 6.43 -2.66
N GLN A 9 6.14 7.52 -3.01
CA GLN A 9 5.74 8.52 -2.04
C GLN A 9 4.72 7.97 -1.04
N ILE A 10 3.68 7.27 -1.52
CA ILE A 10 2.69 6.62 -0.66
C ILE A 10 3.37 5.58 0.24
N SER A 11 4.32 4.81 -0.32
CA SER A 11 5.09 3.82 0.45
C SER A 11 5.89 4.49 1.58
N LYS A 12 6.52 5.64 1.30
CA LYS A 12 7.22 6.43 2.32
C LYS A 12 6.25 6.99 3.36
N ASP A 13 5.13 7.57 2.94
CA ASP A 13 4.14 8.18 3.84
C ASP A 13 3.48 7.15 4.78
N ILE A 14 3.31 5.90 4.32
CA ILE A 14 2.87 4.77 5.16
C ILE A 14 3.95 4.40 6.17
N LYS A 15 5.23 4.38 5.75
CA LYS A 15 6.38 4.04 6.61
C LYS A 15 6.67 5.11 7.68
N THR A 16 6.55 6.39 7.33
CA THR A 16 6.86 7.53 8.21
C THR A 16 5.73 7.91 9.16
N ILE A 17 4.69 7.07 9.30
CA ILE A 17 3.53 7.29 10.18
C ILE A 17 2.72 8.56 9.80
N LYS A 18 3.02 9.19 8.66
CA LYS A 18 2.27 10.33 8.12
C LYS A 18 0.82 9.95 7.78
N ILE A 19 0.60 8.68 7.43
CA ILE A 19 -0.73 8.09 7.27
C ILE A 19 -1.05 7.25 8.50
N GLN A 20 -1.96 7.75 9.33
CA GLN A 20 -2.43 7.08 10.54
C GLN A 20 -3.80 6.44 10.33
N GLY A 21 -4.12 5.46 11.17
CA GLY A 21 -5.40 4.75 11.15
C GLY A 21 -5.44 3.62 10.13
N ALA A 22 -5.88 2.43 10.57
CA ALA A 22 -5.77 1.23 9.75
C ALA A 22 -6.57 1.33 8.43
N ARG A 23 -7.76 1.92 8.50
CA ARG A 23 -8.61 2.13 7.32
C ARG A 23 -7.97 3.06 6.28
N ASN A 24 -7.27 4.10 6.72
CA ASN A 24 -6.67 5.09 5.83
C ASN A 24 -5.42 4.52 5.13
N ILE A 25 -4.61 3.76 5.86
CA ILE A 25 -3.48 3.01 5.31
C ILE A 25 -3.99 2.02 4.25
N ALA A 26 -5.05 1.25 4.53
CA ALA A 26 -5.65 0.33 3.56
C ALA A 26 -6.13 1.03 2.27
N LYS A 27 -6.84 2.16 2.39
CA LYS A 27 -7.28 2.96 1.23
C LYS A 27 -6.11 3.44 0.39
N LYS A 28 -5.06 3.98 1.02
CA LYS A 28 -3.86 4.48 0.34
C LYS A 28 -3.04 3.36 -0.28
N ALA A 29 -2.94 2.21 0.37
CA ALA A 29 -2.26 1.03 -0.16
C ALA A 29 -3.03 0.44 -1.36
N LEU A 30 -4.36 0.34 -1.30
CA LEU A 30 -5.19 -0.07 -2.43
C LEU A 30 -5.03 0.88 -3.63
N TYR A 31 -4.99 2.18 -3.37
CA TYR A 31 -4.73 3.17 -4.42
C TYR A 31 -3.32 2.98 -5.01
N ALA A 32 -2.30 2.79 -4.18
CA ALA A 32 -0.94 2.51 -4.65
C ALA A 32 -0.86 1.23 -5.51
N TYR A 33 -1.55 0.17 -5.09
CA TYR A 33 -1.66 -1.07 -5.88
C TYR A 33 -2.37 -0.85 -7.21
N SER A 34 -3.46 -0.07 -7.25
CA SER A 34 -4.16 0.25 -8.50
C SER A 34 -3.28 1.01 -9.52
N LEU A 35 -2.26 1.73 -9.05
CA LEU A 35 -1.31 2.42 -9.93
C LEU A 35 -0.27 1.48 -10.54
N ILE A 36 0.13 0.44 -9.81
CA ILE A 36 1.12 -0.56 -10.22
C ILE A 36 0.63 -1.94 -9.72
N PRO A 37 -0.28 -2.59 -10.45
CA PRO A 37 -0.86 -3.87 -10.04
C PRO A 37 0.11 -5.01 -10.36
N THR A 38 1.25 -5.05 -9.67
CA THR A 38 2.26 -6.11 -9.80
C THR A 38 2.42 -6.85 -8.47
N GLU A 39 2.84 -8.12 -8.53
CA GLU A 39 3.11 -8.91 -7.33
C GLU A 39 4.16 -8.29 -6.42
N ASP A 40 5.21 -7.68 -7.00
CA ASP A 40 6.24 -6.97 -6.24
C ASP A 40 5.69 -5.77 -5.48
N SER A 41 4.68 -5.10 -6.03
CA SER A 41 4.02 -3.96 -5.38
C SER A 41 3.22 -4.44 -4.17
N ILE A 42 2.58 -5.61 -4.26
CA ILE A 42 1.90 -6.26 -3.14
C ILE A 42 2.91 -6.61 -2.04
N LYS A 43 4.01 -7.28 -2.40
CA LYS A 43 5.07 -7.67 -1.44
C LYS A 43 5.64 -6.45 -0.71
N LYS A 44 5.93 -5.37 -1.45
CA LYS A 44 6.39 -4.09 -0.86
C LYS A 44 5.35 -3.49 0.08
N LEU A 45 4.09 -3.40 -0.32
CA LEU A 45 3.03 -2.80 0.50
C LEU A 45 2.76 -3.61 1.79
N ILE A 46 2.86 -4.95 1.73
CA ILE A 46 2.73 -5.83 2.91
C ILE A 46 3.88 -5.60 3.90
N PHE A 47 5.10 -5.41 3.40
CA PHE A 47 6.30 -5.29 4.24
C PHE A 47 6.41 -3.95 4.99
N LEU A 48 5.78 -2.90 4.49
CA LEU A 48 5.96 -1.53 5.02
C LEU A 48 5.48 -1.31 6.46
N ARG A 49 4.72 -2.22 7.08
CA ARG A 49 4.29 -2.01 8.47
C ARG A 49 3.96 -3.23 9.34
N ILE A 50 4.30 -4.46 8.93
CA ILE A 50 4.16 -5.71 9.72
C ILE A 50 2.83 -5.79 10.49
N LYS A 51 1.87 -6.53 9.90
CA LYS A 51 0.44 -6.71 10.28
C LYS A 51 -0.55 -5.75 9.63
N PHE A 52 -0.58 -5.76 8.31
CA PHE A 52 -1.81 -5.46 7.58
C PHE A 52 -2.47 -6.72 7.04
N PHE A 53 -2.96 -7.54 7.97
CA PHE A 53 -3.85 -8.68 7.67
C PHE A 53 -5.04 -8.23 6.79
N CYS A 54 -5.51 -6.98 6.96
CA CYS A 54 -6.61 -6.42 6.19
C CYS A 54 -6.30 -6.15 4.70
N ILE A 55 -5.06 -5.81 4.31
CA ILE A 55 -4.74 -5.57 2.89
C ILE A 55 -4.76 -6.89 2.12
N LEU A 56 -4.23 -7.97 2.72
CA LEU A 56 -4.28 -9.29 2.12
C LEU A 56 -5.72 -9.78 1.93
N ILE A 57 -6.59 -9.53 2.92
CA ILE A 57 -8.03 -9.87 2.81
C ILE A 57 -8.71 -9.06 1.71
N LEU A 58 -8.43 -7.76 1.58
CA LEU A 58 -9.03 -6.92 0.55
C LEU A 58 -8.54 -7.26 -0.86
N LEU A 59 -7.27 -7.64 -1.02
CA LEU A 59 -6.71 -8.04 -2.31
C LEU A 59 -7.12 -9.47 -2.71
N LYS A 60 -7.30 -10.39 -1.74
CA LYS A 60 -7.78 -11.76 -2.02
C LYS A 60 -9.30 -11.88 -2.18
N ARG A 61 -10.06 -10.82 -1.91
CA ARG A 61 -11.53 -10.76 -2.10
C ARG A 61 -11.96 -10.22 -3.47
N LYS A 62 -11.03 -10.07 -4.40
CA LYS A 62 -11.32 -9.74 -5.80
C LYS A 62 -10.86 -10.87 -6.70
#